data_AF-A0A125F060-F1
#
_entry.id   AF-A0A125F060-F1
#
_cell.length_a   1.000
_cell.length_b   1.000
_cell.length_c   1.000
_cell.angle_alpha   90.00
_cell.angle_beta   90.00
_cell.angle_gamma   90.00
#
_symmetry.space_group_name_H-M   'P 1'
#
loop_
_entity.id
_entity.type
_entity.pdbx_description
1 polymer ?
#
loop_
_entity_poly.entity_id
_entity_poly.type
_entity_poly.pdbx_seq_one_letter_code
_entity_poly.pdbx_strand_id
1 'polypeptide(L)'
;MHRFSDIVVGECIRSHDSALGYLLSLMQELSGEQDLILTLETFFANMQRRKVTAAALGVHPNTLDHRLERIENILGVRLDYAAWIAKLEIALKLQGAGERSR
;
A
#
# COMPACT_ATOMS: atom_id res chain seq x y z
N MET A 1 22.77 9.66 -7.27
CA MET A 1 21.72 10.04 -8.25
C MET A 1 20.47 10.46 -7.49
N HIS A 2 19.82 11.53 -7.93
CA HIS A 2 18.73 12.35 -7.32
C HIS A 2 17.85 11.65 -6.25
N ARG A 3 17.91 12.05 -4.96
CA ARG A 3 17.19 13.15 -4.24
C ARG A 3 15.71 12.82 -3.97
N PHE A 4 15.33 12.73 -2.69
CA PHE A 4 14.13 13.28 -2.00
C PHE A 4 14.13 12.67 -0.58
N SER A 5 14.48 13.40 0.47
CA SER A 5 13.46 14.01 1.35
C SER A 5 14.11 14.77 2.51
N ASP A 6 14.73 15.93 2.23
CA ASP A 6 15.11 16.89 3.29
C ASP A 6 13.94 17.80 3.71
N ILE A 7 12.69 17.34 3.61
CA ILE A 7 11.50 18.06 4.06
C ILE A 7 10.59 17.10 4.83
N VAL A 8 10.95 16.74 6.05
CA VAL A 8 10.00 16.03 6.95
C VAL A 8 9.97 16.61 8.37
N VAL A 9 10.72 17.66 8.68
CA VAL A 9 10.83 18.13 10.08
C VAL A 9 9.84 19.27 10.42
N GLY A 10 9.19 19.89 9.43
CA GLY A 10 8.17 20.92 9.68
C GLY A 10 6.78 20.37 10.05
N GLU A 11 6.46 19.14 9.66
CA GLU A 11 5.08 18.61 9.67
C GLU A 11 4.73 17.82 10.94
N CYS A 12 5.71 17.55 11.82
CA CYS A 12 5.52 16.84 13.09
C CYS A 12 4.60 17.59 14.08
N ILE A 13 4.23 18.84 13.78
CA ILE A 13 3.43 19.71 14.67
C ILE A 13 1.91 19.52 14.47
N ARG A 14 1.43 18.74 13.48
CA ARG A 14 -0.02 18.44 13.25
C ARG A 14 -0.39 16.95 13.36
N SER A 15 0.18 16.28 14.35
CA SER A 15 0.50 14.84 14.39
C SER A 15 -0.61 13.77 14.21
N HIS A 16 -1.91 14.11 14.09
CA HIS A 16 -2.95 13.08 13.82
C HIS A 16 -3.49 13.13 12.39
N ASP A 17 -3.86 14.32 11.90
CA ASP A 17 -4.33 14.50 10.52
C ASP A 17 -3.20 14.28 9.50
N SER A 18 -1.95 14.62 9.84
CA SER A 18 -0.82 14.47 8.92
C SER A 18 -0.44 13.00 8.69
N ALA A 19 -0.50 12.16 9.72
CA ALA A 19 -0.17 10.74 9.61
C ALA A 19 -1.26 9.95 8.86
N LEU A 20 -2.53 10.22 9.17
CA LEU A 20 -3.66 9.62 8.44
C LEU A 20 -3.70 10.09 6.99
N GLY A 21 -3.50 11.39 6.76
CA GLY A 21 -3.40 11.97 5.43
C GLY A 21 -2.28 11.34 4.60
N TYR A 22 -1.13 11.08 5.21
CA TYR A 22 -0.02 10.37 4.56
C TYR A 22 -0.38 8.91 4.23
N LEU A 23 -0.99 8.16 5.13
CA LEU A 23 -1.40 6.78 4.83
C LEU A 23 -2.44 6.71 3.71
N LEU A 24 -3.39 7.65 3.69
CA LEU A 24 -4.38 7.74 2.61
C LEU A 24 -3.74 8.19 1.28
N SER A 25 -2.70 9.03 1.30
CA SER A 25 -2.01 9.42 0.07
C SER A 25 -1.32 8.23 -0.60
N LEU A 26 -0.79 7.27 0.16
CA LEU A 26 -0.25 6.02 -0.38
C LEU A 26 -1.31 5.23 -1.17
N MET A 27 -2.56 5.18 -0.68
CA MET A 27 -3.64 4.51 -1.40
C MET A 27 -4.08 5.29 -2.64
N GLN A 28 -4.05 6.63 -2.58
CA GLN A 28 -4.31 7.46 -3.75
C GLN A 28 -3.28 7.26 -4.85
N GLU A 29 -2.00 7.08 -4.51
CA GLU A 29 -0.95 6.76 -5.49
C GLU A 29 -1.23 5.45 -6.25
N LEU A 30 -1.86 4.46 -5.61
CA LEU A 30 -2.28 3.22 -6.25
C LEU A 30 -3.63 3.30 -6.96
N SER A 31 -4.45 4.32 -6.69
CA SER A 31 -5.84 4.41 -7.18
C SER A 31 -5.97 4.49 -8.71
N GLY A 32 -4.91 4.87 -9.41
CA GLY A 32 -4.85 4.82 -10.88
C GLY A 32 -4.86 3.40 -11.45
N GLU A 33 -4.56 2.38 -10.63
CA GLU A 33 -4.46 0.97 -11.03
C GLU A 33 -5.21 0.09 -10.02
N GLN A 34 -6.52 -0.09 -10.23
CA GLN A 34 -7.39 -0.88 -9.35
C GLN A 34 -6.86 -2.30 -9.09
N ASP A 35 -6.21 -2.89 -10.10
CA ASP A 35 -5.50 -4.16 -10.02
C ASP A 35 -4.52 -4.24 -8.85
N LEU A 36 -3.79 -3.16 -8.57
CA LEU A 36 -2.75 -3.11 -7.57
C LEU A 36 -3.34 -3.02 -6.16
N ILE A 37 -4.41 -2.24 -5.98
CA ILE A 37 -5.15 -2.17 -4.72
C ILE A 37 -5.72 -3.56 -4.38
N LEU A 38 -6.45 -4.16 -5.33
CA LEU A 38 -7.01 -5.51 -5.15
C LEU A 38 -5.91 -6.55 -4.86
N THR A 39 -4.76 -6.42 -5.53
CA THR A 39 -3.61 -7.29 -5.29
C THR A 39 -3.08 -7.14 -3.87
N LEU A 40 -2.91 -5.91 -3.39
CA LEU A 40 -2.41 -5.62 -2.05
C LEU A 40 -3.37 -6.11 -0.96
N GLU A 41 -4.66 -5.86 -1.12
CA GLU A 41 -5.72 -6.37 -0.23
C GLU A 41 -5.70 -7.89 -0.16
N THR A 42 -5.70 -8.56 -1.31
CA THR A 42 -5.71 -10.02 -1.39
C THR A 42 -4.40 -10.62 -0.88
N PHE A 43 -3.28 -9.91 -1.05
CA PHE A 43 -1.98 -10.33 -0.53
C PHE A 43 -1.97 -10.32 1.00
N PHE A 44 -2.44 -9.26 1.64
CA PHE A 44 -2.52 -9.20 3.10
C PHE A 44 -3.60 -10.12 3.69
N ALA A 45 -4.77 -10.23 3.05
CA ALA A 45 -5.82 -11.17 3.45
C ALA A 45 -5.32 -12.64 3.48
N ASN A 46 -4.35 -12.98 2.62
CA ASN A 46 -3.74 -14.30 2.55
C ASN A 46 -2.41 -14.42 3.33
N MET A 47 -2.17 -13.54 4.33
CA MET A 47 -0.95 -13.53 5.14
C MET A 47 0.33 -13.53 4.29
N GLN A 48 0.30 -12.79 3.17
CA GLN A 48 1.43 -12.62 2.25
C GLN A 48 1.89 -13.92 1.56
N ARG A 49 1.04 -14.96 1.57
CA ARG A 49 1.33 -16.24 0.91
C ARG A 49 1.11 -16.10 -0.60
N ARG A 50 2.17 -15.73 -1.33
CA ARG A 50 2.15 -15.47 -2.79
C ARG A 50 1.38 -16.50 -3.61
N LYS A 51 1.61 -17.80 -3.41
CA LYS A 51 0.90 -18.86 -4.16
C LYS A 51 -0.62 -18.83 -3.93
N VAL A 52 -1.04 -18.60 -2.69
CA VAL A 52 -2.46 -18.54 -2.31
C VAL A 52 -3.08 -17.25 -2.87
N THR A 53 -2.36 -16.13 -2.75
CA THR A 53 -2.78 -14.85 -3.32
C THR A 53 -2.95 -14.91 -4.83
N ALA A 54 -2.00 -15.50 -5.56
CA ALA A 54 -2.07 -15.63 -7.02
C ALA A 54 -3.28 -16.47 -7.43
N ALA A 55 -3.52 -17.59 -6.75
CA ALA A 55 -4.69 -18.43 -6.97
C ALA A 55 -6.01 -17.69 -6.66
N ALA A 56 -6.07 -16.94 -5.56
CA ALA A 56 -7.24 -16.15 -5.18
C ALA A 56 -7.56 -15.03 -6.18
N LEU A 57 -6.54 -14.42 -6.77
CA LEU A 57 -6.66 -13.40 -7.80
C LEU A 57 -6.88 -13.97 -9.22
N GLY A 58 -6.79 -15.29 -9.40
CA GLY A 58 -6.87 -15.92 -10.72
C GLY A 58 -5.72 -15.55 -11.66
N VAL A 59 -4.56 -15.16 -11.12
CA VAL A 59 -3.38 -14.75 -11.90
C VAL A 59 -2.23 -15.74 -11.75
N HIS A 60 -1.30 -15.70 -12.70
CA HIS A 60 -0.06 -16.46 -12.60
C HIS A 60 0.85 -15.89 -11.50
N PRO A 61 1.63 -16.71 -10.76
CA PRO A 61 2.58 -16.23 -9.74
C PRO A 61 3.51 -15.10 -10.22
N ASN A 62 4.06 -15.19 -11.43
CA ASN A 62 4.89 -14.11 -12.00
C ASN A 62 4.12 -12.80 -12.16
N THR A 63 2.85 -12.85 -12.55
CA THR A 63 2.01 -11.66 -12.65
C THR A 63 1.78 -11.03 -11.29
N LEU A 64 1.56 -11.85 -10.25
CA LEU A 64 1.49 -11.37 -8.88
C LEU A 64 2.81 -10.69 -8.47
N ASP A 65 3.95 -11.35 -8.70
CA ASP A 65 5.26 -10.81 -8.33
C ASP A 65 5.51 -9.45 -9.02
N HIS A 66 5.21 -9.33 -10.32
CA HIS A 66 5.31 -8.06 -11.04
C HIS A 66 4.40 -6.97 -10.45
N ARG A 67 3.18 -7.31 -10.03
CA ARG A 67 2.28 -6.34 -9.38
C ARG A 67 2.80 -5.91 -8.01
N LEU A 68 3.35 -6.84 -7.23
CA LEU A 68 3.96 -6.54 -5.92
C LEU A 68 5.20 -5.64 -6.08
N GLU A 69 6.09 -5.96 -7.03
CA GLU A 69 7.23 -5.11 -7.38
C GLU A 69 6.78 -3.72 -7.84
N ARG A 70 5.71 -3.64 -8.63
CA ARG A 70 5.15 -2.36 -9.08
C ARG A 70 4.62 -1.53 -7.90
N ILE A 71 3.92 -2.14 -6.95
CA ILE A 71 3.47 -1.48 -5.71
C ILE A 71 4.66 -0.94 -4.92
N GLU A 72 5.70 -1.75 -4.71
CA GLU A 72 6.92 -1.34 -4.03
C GLU A 72 7.58 -0.13 -4.71
N ASN A 73 7.64 -0.14 -6.04
CA ASN A 73 8.23 0.94 -6.83
C ASN A 73 7.40 2.24 -6.80
N ILE A 74 6.08 2.15 -6.89
CA ILE A 74 5.19 3.33 -6.84
C ILE A 74 5.32 4.01 -5.48
N LEU A 75 5.22 3.23 -4.40
CA LEU A 75 5.19 3.76 -3.04
C LEU A 75 6.58 4.04 -2.45
N GLY A 76 7.64 3.55 -3.09
CA GLY A 76 9.01 3.60 -2.54
C GLY A 76 9.17 2.78 -1.26
N VAL A 77 8.47 1.64 -1.16
CA VAL A 77 8.41 0.80 0.05
C VAL A 77 8.92 -0.61 -0.21
N ARG A 78 8.97 -1.39 0.86
CA ARG A 78 9.37 -2.80 0.84
C ARG A 78 8.32 -3.61 1.59
N LEU A 79 7.65 -4.52 0.89
CA LEU A 79 6.54 -5.33 1.40
C LEU A 79 7.02 -6.51 2.27
N ASP A 80 8.33 -6.72 2.37
CA ASP A 80 8.98 -7.63 3.31
C ASP A 80 9.30 -6.96 4.66
N TYR A 81 9.12 -5.65 4.79
CA TYR A 81 9.38 -4.92 6.03
C TYR A 81 8.11 -4.80 6.88
N ALA A 82 8.15 -5.35 8.10
CA ALA A 82 7.01 -5.38 9.04
C ALA A 82 6.39 -3.99 9.29
N ALA A 83 7.23 -2.93 9.34
CA ALA A 83 6.75 -1.56 9.51
C ALA A 83 5.89 -1.08 8.34
N TRP A 84 6.21 -1.47 7.11
CA TRP A 84 5.44 -1.10 5.93
C TRP A 84 4.17 -1.94 5.80
N ILE A 85 4.25 -3.23 6.11
CA ILE A 85 3.09 -4.11 6.18
C ILE A 85 2.02 -3.50 7.11
N ALA A 86 2.40 -3.14 8.34
CA ALA A 86 1.46 -2.57 9.30
C ALA A 86 0.84 -1.24 8.82
N LYS A 87 1.65 -0.34 8.23
CA LYS A 87 1.17 0.94 7.69
C LYS A 87 0.17 0.74 6.55
N LEU A 88 0.46 -0.16 5.61
CA LEU A 88 -0.38 -0.41 4.45
C LEU A 88 -1.67 -1.14 4.81
N GLU A 89 -1.66 -2.06 5.78
CA GLU A 89 -2.90 -2.63 6.31
C GLU A 89 -3.82 -1.58 6.93
N ILE A 90 -3.26 -0.63 7.69
CA ILE A 90 -4.02 0.48 8.27
C ILE A 90 -4.58 1.36 7.15
N ALA A 91 -3.75 1.70 6.15
CA ALA A 91 -4.16 2.52 5.01
C ALA A 91 -5.34 1.92 4.25
N LEU A 92 -5.31 0.62 3.95
CA LEU A 92 -6.42 -0.09 3.28
C LEU A 92 -7.72 -0.07 4.11
N LYS A 93 -7.61 -0.32 5.43
CA LYS A 93 -8.79 -0.28 6.33
C LYS A 93 -9.40 1.12 6.41
N LEU A 94 -8.57 2.16 6.40
CA LEU A 94 -9.02 3.55 6.41
C LEU A 94 -9.69 3.94 5.09
N GLN A 95 -9.17 3.47 3.95
CA GLN A 95 -9.79 3.70 2.64
C GLN A 95 -11.20 3.10 2.57
N GLY A 96 -11.37 1.83 2.95
CA GLY A 96 -12.68 1.18 2.94
C GLY A 96 -13.68 1.76 3.96
N ALA A 97 -13.19 2.33 5.06
CA ALA A 97 -14.04 3.04 6.03
C ALA A 97 -14.54 4.40 5.49
N GLY A 98 -13.71 5.10 4.70
CA GLY A 98 -14.09 6.34 4.02
C GLY A 98 -15.10 6.13 2.89
N GLU A 99 -15.02 5.01 2.17
CA GLU A 99 -15.96 4.65 1.10
C GLU A 99 -17.35 4.25 1.61
N ARG A 100 -17.44 3.59 2.78
CA ARG A 100 -18.73 3.22 3.40
C ARG A 100 -19.49 4.37 4.06
N SER A 101 -18.82 5.50 4.27
CA SER A 101 -19.41 6.68 4.92
C SER A 101 -19.90 7.74 3.92
N ARG A 102 -19.85 7.45 2.61
CA ARG A 102 -20.35 8.32 1.52
C ARG A 102 -21.58 7.75 0.85
#